data_AF-A0A9X4EBI5-F1
#
_entry.id   AF-A0A9X4EBI5-F1
#
_cell.length_a   1.000
_cell.length_b   1.000
_cell.length_c   1.000
_cell.angle_alpha   90.00
_cell.angle_beta   90.00
_cell.angle_gamma   90.00
#
_symmetry.space_group_name_H-M   'P 1'
#
loop_
_entity.id
_entity.type
_entity.pdbx_description
1 polymer ?
#
loop_
_entity_poly.entity_id
_entity_poly.type
_entity_poly.pdbx_seq_one_letter_code
_entity_poly.pdbx_strand_id
1 'polypeptide(L)' 'MSSISATSAYSAITQGLQNASARVDRDATAIASSQGGVNPTDVVSLSTDALTFKALTKVAKTVDENSQRLLDIVA' A
#
# COMPACT_ATOMS: atom_id res chain seq x y z
N MET A 1 9.95 -13.11 28.61
CA MET A 1 9.21 -13.10 27.34
C MET A 1 9.20 -11.68 26.82
N SER A 2 10.16 -11.34 25.97
CA SER A 2 10.23 -10.02 25.35
C SER A 2 9.29 -10.00 24.17
N SER A 3 8.25 -9.16 24.24
CA SER A 3 7.30 -8.96 23.15
C SER A 3 8.07 -8.59 21.88
N ILE A 4 8.01 -9.44 20.86
CA ILE A 4 8.44 -9.07 19.51
C ILE A 4 7.46 -7.99 19.05
N SER A 5 7.90 -6.74 19.07
CA SER A 5 7.10 -5.60 18.63
C SER A 5 6.94 -5.67 17.11
N ALA A 6 5.86 -6.32 16.65
CA ALA A 6 5.42 -6.33 15.25
C ALA A 6 4.96 -4.93 14.76
N THR A 7 5.14 -3.88 15.58
CA THR A 7 4.61 -2.53 15.39
C THR A 7 5.28 -1.76 14.24
N SER A 8 6.47 -2.15 13.80
CA SER A 8 7.25 -1.42 12.78
C SER A 8 6.75 -1.62 11.34
N ALA A 9 6.51 -2.86 10.91
CA ALA A 9 6.13 -3.13 9.52
C ALA A 9 4.67 -2.73 9.25
N TYR A 10 3.76 -3.01 10.19
CA TYR A 10 2.34 -2.72 10.03
C TYR A 10 2.08 -1.21 9.88
N SER A 11 2.74 -0.38 10.70
CA SER A 11 2.61 1.08 10.61
C SER A 11 3.15 1.64 9.30
N ALA A 12 4.27 1.10 8.79
CA ALA A 12 4.81 1.47 7.48
C ALA A 12 3.88 1.08 6.32
N ILE A 13 3.24 -0.09 6.40
CA ILE A 13 2.23 -0.53 5.42
C ILE A 13 1.01 0.39 5.45
N THR A 14 0.49 0.71 6.64
CA THR A 14 -0.70 1.57 6.78
C THR A 14 -0.44 2.97 6.21
N GLN A 15 0.73 3.56 6.50
CA GLN A 15 1.11 4.87 5.94
C GLN A 15 1.28 4.80 4.41
N GLY A 16 1.94 3.75 3.90
CA GLY A 16 2.11 3.57 2.46
C GLY A 16 0.77 3.43 1.72
N LEU A 17 -0.18 2.67 2.28
CA LEU A 17 -1.53 2.49 1.74
C LEU A 17 -2.30 3.82 1.70
N GLN A 18 -2.28 4.58 2.80
CA GLN A 18 -2.95 5.89 2.88
C GLN A 18 -2.39 6.87 1.84
N ASN A 19 -1.06 6.90 1.69
CA ASN A 19 -0.41 7.78 0.71
C ASN A 19 -0.73 7.37 -0.73
N ALA A 20 -0.76 6.08 -1.04
CA ALA A 20 -1.12 5.58 -2.37
C ALA A 20 -2.58 5.91 -2.70
N SER A 21 -3.52 5.68 -1.78
CA SER A 21 -4.93 6.03 -1.97
C SER A 21 -5.13 7.53 -2.22
N ALA A 22 -4.49 8.39 -1.43
CA ALA A 22 -4.60 9.84 -1.60
C ALA A 22 -4.05 10.35 -2.95
N ARG A 23 -3.06 9.66 -3.53
CA ARG A 23 -2.53 10.00 -4.86
C ARG A 23 -3.45 9.51 -5.98
N VAL A 24 -3.99 8.30 -5.88
CA VAL A 24 -5.00 7.77 -6.80
C VAL A 24 -6.21 8.71 -6.89
N ASP A 25 -6.75 9.15 -5.75
CA ASP A 25 -7.92 10.05 -5.74
C ASP A 25 -7.62 11.40 -6.39
N ARG A 26 -6.42 11.94 -6.14
CA ARG A 26 -5.95 13.20 -6.75
C ARG A 26 -5.82 13.06 -8.26
N ASP A 27 -5.14 12.02 -8.73
CA ASP A 27 -4.87 11.82 -10.15
C ASP A 27 -6.18 11.50 -10.89
N ALA A 28 -7.06 10.69 -10.30
CA ALA A 28 -8.40 10.43 -10.85
C ALA A 28 -9.24 11.71 -10.96
N THR A 29 -9.19 12.59 -9.93
CA THR A 29 -9.87 13.89 -9.96
C THR A 29 -9.28 14.81 -11.02
N ALA A 30 -7.95 14.84 -11.16
CA ALA A 30 -7.25 15.64 -12.16
C ALA A 30 -7.62 15.19 -13.58
N ILE A 31 -7.63 13.88 -13.84
CA ILE A 31 -8.07 13.30 -15.12
C ILE A 31 -9.52 13.66 -15.40
N ALA A 32 -10.42 13.46 -14.44
CA ALA A 32 -11.85 13.76 -14.61
C ALA A 32 -12.14 15.25 -14.84
N SER A 33 -11.30 16.13 -14.27
CA SER A 33 -11.40 17.58 -14.44
C SER A 33 -10.77 18.09 -15.75
N SER A 34 -10.00 17.26 -16.45
CA SER A 34 -9.36 17.64 -17.71
C SER A 34 -10.39 17.61 -18.86
N GLN A 35 -10.84 18.79 -19.27
CA GLN A 35 -11.69 18.91 -20.46
C GLN A 35 -10.85 18.68 -21.72
N GLY A 36 -10.92 17.47 -22.29
CA GLY A 36 -10.52 17.25 -23.68
C GLY A 36 -9.40 16.23 -23.95
N GLY A 37 -8.95 15.44 -22.98
CA GLY A 37 -8.07 14.32 -23.29
C GLY A 37 -7.31 13.82 -22.07
N VAL A 38 -7.40 12.50 -21.84
CA VAL A 38 -6.65 11.83 -20.78
C VAL A 38 -5.16 11.98 -21.08
N ASN A 39 -4.41 12.66 -20.21
CA ASN A 39 -2.96 12.76 -20.34
C ASN A 39 -2.34 11.38 -20.03
N PRO A 40 -1.51 10.80 -20.92
CA PRO A 40 -0.85 9.53 -20.68
C PRO A 40 -0.04 9.48 -19.38
N THR A 41 0.55 10.61 -18.95
CA THR A 41 1.32 10.71 -17.71
C THR A 41 0.46 10.44 -16.47
N ASP A 42 -0.80 10.87 -16.47
CA ASP A 42 -1.70 10.64 -15.33
C ASP A 42 -2.10 9.16 -15.25
N VAL A 43 -2.28 8.50 -16.39
CA VAL A 43 -2.56 7.04 -16.46
C VAL A 43 -1.37 6.21 -15.97
N VAL A 44 -0.15 6.60 -16.33
CA VAL A 44 1.08 5.95 -15.85
C VAL A 44 1.26 6.17 -14.34
N SER A 45 0.95 7.36 -13.84
CA SER A 45 0.99 7.66 -12.39
C SER A 45 0.00 6.81 -11.62
N LEU A 46 -1.25 6.74 -12.08
CA LEU A 46 -2.29 5.87 -11.51
C LEU A 46 -1.88 4.39 -11.53
N SER A 47 -1.28 3.93 -12.63
CA SER A 47 -0.79 2.55 -12.77
C SER A 47 0.36 2.24 -11.80
N THR A 48 1.27 3.19 -11.60
CA THR A 48 2.40 3.07 -10.66
C THR A 48 1.89 3.01 -9.21
N ASP A 49 0.85 3.77 -8.89
CA ASP A 49 0.25 3.79 -7.56
C ASP A 49 -0.54 2.50 -7.27
N ALA A 50 -1.22 1.96 -8.28
CA ALA A 50 -1.85 0.63 -8.19
C ALA A 50 -0.81 -0.48 -7.95
N LEU A 51 0.36 -0.41 -8.60
CA LEU A 51 1.46 -1.34 -8.35
C LEU A 51 2.02 -1.20 -6.93
N THR A 52 2.15 0.05 -6.44
CA THR A 52 2.59 0.34 -5.07
C THR A 52 1.63 -0.24 -4.04
N PHE A 53 0.32 -0.04 -4.23
CA PHE A 53 -0.73 -0.62 -3.39
C PHE A 53 -0.63 -2.16 -3.34
N LYS A 54 -0.45 -2.81 -4.50
CA LYS A 54 -0.28 -4.26 -4.59
C LYS A 54 0.97 -4.75 -3.87
N ALA A 55 2.09 -4.03 -4.00
CA ALA A 55 3.34 -4.37 -3.33
C ALA A 55 3.19 -4.28 -1.79
N LEU A 56 2.61 -3.19 -1.29
CA LEU A 56 2.38 -2.99 0.14
C LEU A 56 1.43 -4.04 0.74
N THR A 57 0.38 -4.40 0.01
CA THR A 57 -0.55 -5.46 0.43
C THR A 57 0.15 -6.82 0.54
N LYS A 58 1.06 -7.13 -0.39
CA LYS A 58 1.85 -8.37 -0.33
C LYS A 58 2.80 -8.39 0.87
N VAL A 59 3.46 -7.27 1.17
CA VAL A 59 4.30 -7.12 2.37
C VAL A 59 3.46 -7.34 3.63
N ALA A 60 2.26 -6.75 3.69
CA ALA A 60 1.33 -6.94 4.81
C ALA A 60 0.99 -8.41 5.05
N LYS A 61 0.65 -9.12 3.97
CA LYS A 61 0.35 -10.55 4.03
C LYS A 61 1.54 -11.36 4.54
N THR A 62 2.75 -11.08 4.04
CA THR A 62 3.96 -11.78 4.50
C THR A 62 4.29 -11.49 5.97
N VAL A 63 4.05 -10.26 6.44
CA VAL A 63 4.23 -9.91 7.85
C VAL A 63 3.24 -10.69 8.73
N ASP A 64 1.99 -10.78 8.31
CA ASP A 64 0.95 -11.53 9.04
C ASP A 64 1.27 -13.04 9.10
N GLU A 65 1.63 -13.63 7.96
CA GLU A 65 2.07 -15.04 7.86
C GLU A 65 3.30 -15.32 8.74
N ASN A 66 4.29 -14.42 8.75
CA ASN A 66 5.48 -14.59 9.60
C ASN A 66 5.14 -14.44 11.08
N SER A 67 4.20 -13.55 11.44
CA SER A 67 3.77 -13.37 12.82
C SER A 67 3.04 -14.61 13.34
N GLN A 68 2.16 -15.19 12.54
CA GLN A 68 1.50 -16.48 12.82
C GLN A 68 2.51 -17.61 13.03
N ARG A 69 3.47 -17.77 12.10
CA ARG A 69 4.52 -18.80 12.21
C ARG A 69 5.36 -18.65 13.48
N LEU A 70 5.66 -17.42 13.89
CA LEU A 70 6.40 -17.17 15.12
C LEU A 70 5.57 -17.52 16.36
N LEU A 71 4.25 -17.28 16.35
CA LEU A 71 3.37 -17.70 17.44
C LEU A 71 3.28 -19.23 17.54
N ASP A 72 3.14 -19.93 16.41
CA ASP A 72 3.07 -21.39 16.36
C ASP A 72 4.36 -22.08 16.86
N ILE A 73 5.53 -21.46 16.69
CA ILE A 73 6.80 -22.00 17.20
C ILE A 73 6.94 -21.86 18.72
N VAL A 74 6.28 -20.86 19.30
CA VAL A 74 6.39 -20.51 20.72
C VAL A 74 5.26 -21.14 21.56
N ALA A 75 4.20 -21.62 20.91
CA ALA A 75 3.10 -22.40 21.49
C ALA A 75 3.46 -23.87 21.69
#